data_AF-A0A662H6Q4-F1
#
_entry.id   AF-A0A662H6Q4-F1
#
_cell.length_a   1.000
_cell.length_b   1.000
_cell.length_c   1.000
_cell.angle_alpha   90.00
_cell.angle_beta   90.00
_cell.angle_gamma   90.00
#
_symmetry.space_group_name_H-M   'P 1'
#
loop_
_entity.id
_entity.type
_entity.pdbx_description
1 polymer ?
#
loop_
_entity_poly.entity_id
_entity_poly.type
_entity_poly.pdbx_seq_one_letter_code
_entity_poly.pdbx_strand_id
1 'polypeptide(L)'
;MRGIWTLEAVAAVKARSRRLAEVLGEYDEVLRRLGDGVYRATSEAWEEAVREAGVRPGAVPSIFRPVVTILARSPLASLAHAVKVGAADNKYVHEFLLDTVDNSSYDQGRVNMLQEMEVVANPRVLEKYRPVMKTALAEPSEILFHVKEAIARALRRCATLIESDEYQECLADELERELPRIKDLIERVDWDAIREEVKEVYAAVLEHGKERGLERAFY
;
A
#
# COMPACT_ATOMS: atom_id res chain seq x y z
N MET A 1 1.95 -41.33 -22.89
CA MET A 1 2.57 -40.34 -23.78
C MET A 1 3.15 -39.23 -22.92
N ARG A 2 4.47 -39.17 -22.75
CA ARG A 2 5.17 -38.05 -22.11
C ARG A 2 5.66 -37.15 -23.23
N GLY A 3 5.07 -35.97 -23.36
CA GLY A 3 5.42 -35.00 -24.41
C GLY A 3 6.85 -34.50 -24.22
N ILE A 4 7.65 -34.62 -25.26
CA ILE A 4 8.95 -33.98 -25.36
C ILE A 4 8.68 -32.49 -25.54
N TRP A 5 8.73 -31.73 -24.45
CA TRP A 5 8.80 -30.29 -24.54
C TRP A 5 10.14 -29.93 -25.18
N THR A 6 10.12 -29.27 -26.34
CA THR A 6 11.35 -28.78 -26.96
C THR A 6 12.00 -27.75 -26.04
N LEU A 7 13.33 -27.70 -25.99
CA LEU A 7 14.08 -26.73 -25.18
C LEU A 7 13.65 -25.29 -25.49
N GLU A 8 13.23 -25.02 -26.72
CA GLU A 8 12.67 -23.74 -27.17
C GLU A 8 11.32 -23.43 -26.51
N ALA A 9 10.40 -24.40 -26.41
CA ALA A 9 9.12 -24.20 -25.72
C ALA A 9 9.32 -23.94 -24.22
N VAL A 10 10.26 -24.67 -23.58
CA VAL A 10 10.63 -24.44 -22.18
C VAL A 10 11.29 -23.06 -22.00
N ALA A 11 12.12 -22.62 -22.95
CA ALA A 11 12.74 -21.30 -22.93
C ALA A 11 11.72 -20.17 -23.14
N ALA A 12 10.74 -20.35 -24.03
CA ALA A 12 9.68 -19.38 -24.29
C ALA A 12 8.73 -19.22 -23.09
N VAL A 13 8.31 -20.31 -22.46
CA VAL A 13 7.51 -20.27 -21.22
C VAL A 13 8.29 -19.57 -20.11
N LYS A 14 9.59 -19.87 -19.95
CA LYS A 14 10.46 -19.16 -19.00
C LYS A 14 10.59 -17.67 -19.30
N ALA A 15 10.65 -17.27 -20.58
CA ALA A 15 10.72 -15.87 -20.97
C ALA A 15 9.42 -15.10 -20.69
N ARG A 16 8.26 -15.70 -20.97
CA ARG A 16 6.94 -15.12 -20.71
C ARG A 16 6.68 -14.91 -19.21
N SER A 17 6.92 -15.95 -18.41
CA SER A 17 6.80 -15.84 -16.95
C SER A 17 7.79 -14.82 -16.38
N ARG A 18 8.99 -14.71 -16.96
CA ARG A 18 9.97 -13.71 -16.52
C ARG A 18 9.48 -12.27 -16.71
N ARG A 19 8.85 -11.95 -17.84
CA ARG A 19 8.32 -10.60 -18.08
C ARG A 19 7.21 -10.24 -17.10
N LEU A 20 6.26 -11.15 -16.85
CA LEU A 20 5.23 -10.92 -15.83
C LEU A 20 5.86 -10.71 -14.45
N ALA A 21 6.85 -11.53 -14.07
CA ALA A 21 7.55 -11.36 -12.80
C ALA A 21 8.27 -10.00 -12.67
N GLU A 22 8.89 -9.51 -13.74
CA GLU A 22 9.53 -8.19 -13.78
C GLU A 22 8.49 -7.07 -13.58
N VAL A 23 7.35 -7.12 -14.28
CA VAL A 23 6.25 -6.15 -14.12
C VAL A 23 5.66 -6.19 -12.71
N LEU A 24 5.42 -7.38 -12.14
CA LEU A 24 4.93 -7.50 -10.77
C LEU A 24 5.93 -6.95 -9.74
N GLY A 25 7.24 -7.12 -9.98
CA GLY A 25 8.29 -6.53 -9.15
C GLY A 25 8.31 -5.00 -9.19
N GLU A 26 8.02 -4.40 -10.35
CA GLU A 26 7.91 -2.96 -10.50
C GLU A 26 6.69 -2.39 -9.75
N TYR A 27 5.56 -3.09 -9.79
CA TYR A 27 4.39 -2.74 -8.97
C TYR A 27 4.67 -2.86 -7.46
N ASP A 28 5.39 -3.90 -7.04
CA ASP A 28 5.85 -4.04 -5.66
C ASP A 28 6.74 -2.86 -5.24
N GLU A 29 7.68 -2.43 -6.08
CA GLU A 29 8.54 -1.29 -5.80
C GLU A 29 7.74 0.02 -5.64
N VAL A 30 6.74 0.27 -6.49
CA VAL A 30 5.82 1.40 -6.33
C VAL A 30 5.13 1.33 -4.97
N LEU A 31 4.53 0.20 -4.62
CA LEU A 31 3.79 0.05 -3.38
C LEU A 31 4.71 0.19 -2.16
N ARG A 32 5.93 -0.32 -2.23
CA ARG A 32 6.95 -0.13 -1.19
C ARG A 32 7.33 1.33 -1.03
N ARG A 33 7.64 2.04 -2.13
CA ARG A 33 7.94 3.48 -2.09
C ARG A 33 6.79 4.28 -1.49
N LEU A 34 5.55 3.92 -1.82
CA LEU A 34 4.35 4.57 -1.29
C LEU A 34 4.24 4.34 0.22
N GLY A 35 4.37 3.08 0.65
CA GLY A 35 4.35 2.71 2.07
C GLY A 35 5.45 3.39 2.87
N ASP A 36 6.69 3.39 2.36
CA ASP A 36 7.84 4.04 2.99
C ASP A 36 7.65 5.56 3.09
N GLY A 37 7.11 6.20 2.06
CA GLY A 37 6.82 7.63 2.01
C GLY A 37 5.75 8.03 3.03
N VAL A 38 4.61 7.33 3.04
CA VAL A 38 3.53 7.57 4.00
C VAL A 38 4.00 7.31 5.44
N TYR A 39 4.72 6.21 5.67
CA TYR A 39 5.27 5.91 6.99
C TYR A 39 6.19 7.03 7.49
N ARG A 40 7.09 7.51 6.63
CA ARG A 40 8.03 8.58 6.98
C ARG A 40 7.32 9.89 7.28
N ALA A 41 6.47 10.36 6.37
CA ALA A 41 5.73 11.61 6.53
C ALA A 41 4.88 11.60 7.82
N THR A 42 4.16 10.51 8.08
CA THR A 42 3.34 10.38 9.29
C THR A 42 4.17 10.22 10.56
N SER A 43 5.32 9.54 10.51
CA SER A 43 6.22 9.42 11.66
C SER A 43 6.88 10.77 12.03
N GLU A 44 7.39 11.50 11.04
CA GLU A 44 7.98 12.82 11.23
C GLU A 44 6.94 13.81 11.76
N ALA A 45 5.73 13.82 11.19
CA ALA A 45 4.62 14.63 11.66
C ALA A 45 4.29 14.38 13.15
N TRP A 46 4.29 13.12 13.58
CA TRP A 46 4.04 12.76 14.98
C TRP A 46 5.15 13.27 15.90
N GLU A 47 6.41 13.07 15.51
CA GLU A 47 7.56 13.48 16.31
C GLU A 47 7.64 15.01 16.47
N GLU A 48 7.34 15.75 15.41
CA GLU A 48 7.22 17.21 15.45
C GLU A 48 6.06 17.66 16.35
N ALA A 49 4.86 17.09 16.16
CA ALA A 49 3.69 17.43 16.97
C ALA A 49 3.93 17.19 18.47
N VAL A 50 4.55 16.07 18.84
CA VAL A 50 4.93 15.76 20.24
C VAL A 50 5.89 16.81 20.79
N ARG A 51 6.90 17.20 20.01
CA ARG A 51 7.91 18.18 20.39
C ARG A 51 7.30 19.57 20.58
N GLU A 52 6.49 20.02 19.64
CA GLU A 52 5.81 21.32 19.66
C GLU A 52 4.77 21.41 20.78
N ALA A 53 4.02 20.33 21.01
CA ALA A 53 3.06 20.24 22.12
C ALA A 53 3.73 20.16 23.51
N GLY A 54 5.06 20.03 23.57
CA GLY A 54 5.82 19.90 24.82
C GLY A 54 5.53 18.60 25.57
N VAL A 55 5.06 17.56 24.89
CA VAL A 55 4.75 16.26 25.48
C VAL A 55 6.06 15.49 25.69
N ARG A 56 6.24 14.89 26.87
CA ARG A 56 7.47 14.16 27.19
C ARG A 56 7.65 12.95 26.24
N PRO A 57 8.86 12.70 25.73
CA PRO A 57 9.16 11.47 25.00
C PRO A 57 8.79 10.24 25.83
N GLY A 58 7.88 9.40 25.33
CA GLY A 58 7.38 8.21 26.02
C GLY A 58 6.07 8.39 26.79
N ALA A 59 5.53 9.61 26.90
CA ALA A 59 4.19 9.83 27.45
C ALA A 59 3.08 9.20 26.58
N VAL A 60 3.37 8.96 25.30
CA VAL A 60 2.59 8.06 24.45
C VAL A 60 3.46 6.85 24.14
N PRO A 61 3.08 5.63 24.58
CA PRO A 61 3.81 4.41 24.26
C PRO A 61 3.98 4.24 22.75
N SER A 62 5.12 3.70 22.32
CA SER A 62 5.43 3.53 20.89
C SER A 62 4.41 2.66 20.14
N ILE A 63 3.72 1.75 20.84
CA ILE A 63 2.65 0.90 20.32
C ILE A 63 1.36 1.67 19.98
N PHE A 64 1.21 2.90 20.49
CA PHE A 64 0.07 3.79 20.22
C PHE A 64 0.50 4.99 19.36
N ARG A 65 1.65 4.89 18.68
CA ARG A 65 2.02 5.89 17.67
C ARG A 65 1.08 5.68 16.49
N PRO A 66 0.20 6.65 16.19
CA PRO A 66 -0.59 6.58 14.98
C PRO A 66 0.38 6.69 13.81
N VAL A 67 0.68 5.58 13.16
CA VAL A 67 1.52 5.62 11.97
C VAL A 67 0.76 4.88 10.90
N VAL A 68 0.53 5.56 9.78
CA VAL A 68 -0.17 4.92 8.67
C VAL A 68 0.77 3.89 8.07
N THR A 69 0.53 2.64 8.43
CA THR A 69 1.15 1.52 7.74
C THR A 69 0.21 1.12 6.63
N ILE A 70 0.65 1.30 5.38
CA ILE A 70 -0.03 0.67 4.25
C ILE A 70 0.24 -0.83 4.40
N LEU A 71 -0.71 -1.55 5.00
CA LEU A 71 -0.61 -2.99 5.27
C LEU A 71 -0.56 -3.84 3.99
N ALA A 72 -0.69 -3.22 2.82
CA ALA A 72 -0.24 -3.81 1.57
C ALA A 72 1.29 -3.86 1.53
N ARG A 73 1.92 -4.64 2.43
CA ARG A 73 3.14 -5.36 2.07
C ARG A 73 2.72 -6.32 1.00
N SER A 74 2.71 -5.81 -0.22
CA SER A 74 2.14 -6.45 -1.37
C SER A 74 2.81 -7.81 -1.51
N PRO A 75 2.08 -8.92 -1.44
CA PRO A 75 2.69 -10.21 -1.66
C PRO A 75 3.05 -10.37 -3.16
N LEU A 76 2.92 -9.31 -3.97
CA LEU A 76 3.41 -9.20 -5.34
C LEU A 76 4.89 -9.54 -5.48
N ALA A 77 5.77 -9.21 -4.52
CA ALA A 77 7.16 -9.70 -4.54
C ALA A 77 7.22 -11.24 -4.48
N SER A 78 6.39 -11.86 -3.63
CA SER A 78 6.29 -13.31 -3.51
C SER A 78 5.69 -13.93 -4.77
N LEU A 79 4.66 -13.31 -5.35
CA LEU A 79 4.08 -13.75 -6.62
C LEU A 79 5.09 -13.62 -7.77
N ALA A 80 5.79 -12.50 -7.87
CA ALA A 80 6.85 -12.27 -8.84
C ALA A 80 7.92 -13.36 -8.74
N HIS A 81 8.35 -13.69 -7.52
CA HIS A 81 9.28 -14.80 -7.30
C HIS A 81 8.70 -16.15 -7.76
N ALA A 82 7.47 -16.47 -7.36
CA ALA A 82 6.80 -17.72 -7.73
C ALA A 82 6.63 -17.88 -9.24
N VAL A 83 6.23 -16.81 -9.93
CA VAL A 83 6.14 -16.75 -11.40
C VAL A 83 7.53 -16.93 -12.02
N LYS A 84 8.55 -16.22 -11.53
CA LYS A 84 9.92 -16.28 -12.05
C LYS A 84 10.53 -17.69 -11.99
N VAL A 85 10.25 -18.44 -10.92
CA VAL A 85 10.75 -19.81 -10.75
C VAL A 85 9.82 -20.86 -11.36
N GLY A 86 8.70 -20.46 -11.97
CA GLY A 86 7.72 -21.36 -12.56
C GLY A 86 6.92 -22.18 -11.54
N ALA A 87 6.84 -21.72 -10.29
CA ALA A 87 6.05 -22.35 -9.23
C ALA A 87 4.58 -21.89 -9.20
N ALA A 88 4.27 -20.80 -9.91
CA ALA A 88 2.92 -20.25 -10.02
C ALA A 88 2.33 -20.56 -11.41
N ASP A 89 1.27 -21.38 -11.44
CA ASP A 89 0.47 -21.56 -12.65
C ASP A 89 -0.52 -20.39 -12.86
N ASN A 90 -1.22 -20.40 -13.99
CA ASN A 90 -2.15 -19.31 -14.36
C ASN A 90 -3.29 -19.12 -13.35
N LYS A 91 -3.82 -20.21 -12.79
CA LYS A 91 -4.93 -20.16 -11.83
C LYS A 91 -4.46 -19.56 -10.51
N TYR A 92 -3.32 -20.01 -10.03
CA TYR A 92 -2.67 -19.44 -8.86
C TYR A 92 -2.40 -17.95 -9.04
N VAL A 93 -1.83 -17.53 -10.19
CA VAL A 93 -1.61 -16.10 -10.49
C VAL A 93 -2.93 -15.33 -10.49
N HIS A 94 -3.98 -15.86 -11.12
CA HIS A 94 -5.28 -15.21 -11.19
C HIS A 94 -5.91 -15.02 -9.80
N GLU A 95 -6.01 -16.10 -9.02
CA GLU A 95 -6.61 -16.10 -7.69
C GLU A 95 -5.83 -15.19 -6.74
N PHE A 96 -4.51 -15.22 -6.80
CA PHE A 96 -3.67 -14.37 -5.95
C PHE A 96 -3.85 -12.88 -6.25
N LEU A 97 -3.87 -12.50 -7.54
CA LEU A 97 -4.10 -11.12 -7.94
C LEU A 97 -5.54 -10.67 -7.62
N LEU A 98 -6.51 -11.57 -7.73
CA LEU A 98 -7.90 -11.29 -7.35
C LEU A 98 -8.00 -11.04 -5.84
N ASP A 99 -7.40 -11.91 -5.02
CA ASP A 99 -7.33 -11.75 -3.57
C ASP A 99 -6.63 -10.44 -3.18
N THR A 100 -5.56 -10.07 -3.89
CA THR A 100 -4.87 -8.78 -3.71
C THR A 100 -5.82 -7.61 -3.97
N VAL A 101 -6.65 -7.67 -5.01
CA VAL A 101 -7.65 -6.63 -5.30
C VAL A 101 -8.74 -6.60 -4.22
N ASP A 102 -9.22 -7.75 -3.77
CA ASP A 102 -10.33 -7.81 -2.81
C ASP A 102 -9.90 -7.38 -1.40
N ASN A 103 -8.70 -7.77 -0.95
CA ASN A 103 -8.22 -7.51 0.40
C ASN A 103 -7.52 -6.16 0.59
N SER A 104 -7.06 -5.52 -0.48
CA SER A 104 -6.36 -4.23 -0.36
C SER A 104 -7.34 -3.07 -0.17
N SER A 105 -7.94 -2.88 1.01
CA SER A 105 -8.85 -1.73 1.23
C SER A 105 -8.08 -0.44 1.46
N TYR A 106 -8.37 0.58 0.63
CA TYR A 106 -7.85 1.94 0.83
C TYR A 106 -8.24 2.49 2.21
N ASP A 107 -9.48 2.25 2.65
CA ASP A 107 -9.99 2.78 3.90
C ASP A 107 -9.33 2.16 5.14
N GLN A 108 -8.72 0.97 5.04
CA GLN A 108 -8.11 0.30 6.18
C GLN A 108 -6.95 1.09 6.79
N GLY A 109 -6.05 1.66 5.99
CA GLY A 109 -4.91 2.43 6.51
C GLY A 109 -5.36 3.65 7.32
N ARG A 110 -6.34 4.38 6.78
CA ARG A 110 -6.97 5.53 7.46
C ARG A 110 -7.73 5.13 8.71
N VAL A 111 -8.50 4.05 8.65
CA VAL A 111 -9.28 3.55 9.80
C VAL A 111 -8.36 3.07 10.92
N ASN A 112 -7.30 2.31 10.61
CA ASN A 112 -6.34 1.83 11.60
C ASN A 112 -5.66 2.99 12.33
N MET A 113 -5.23 4.00 11.58
CA MET A 113 -4.62 5.19 12.16
C MET A 113 -5.59 5.96 13.08
N LEU A 114 -6.86 6.10 12.69
CA LEU A 114 -7.89 6.70 13.54
C LEU A 114 -8.10 5.88 14.83
N GLN A 115 -8.16 4.54 14.72
CA GLN A 115 -8.29 3.65 15.87
C GLN A 115 -7.11 3.76 16.84
N GLU A 116 -5.88 3.86 16.34
CA GLU A 116 -4.69 4.07 17.18
C GLU A 116 -4.78 5.40 17.95
N MET A 117 -5.37 6.44 17.36
CA MET A 117 -5.57 7.74 18.02
C MET A 117 -6.70 7.76 19.05
N GLU A 118 -7.65 6.81 19.03
CA GLU A 118 -8.76 6.74 20.02
C GLU A 118 -8.26 6.52 21.46
N VAL A 119 -7.05 5.97 21.61
CA VAL A 119 -6.38 5.80 22.90
C VAL A 119 -5.97 7.16 23.51
N VAL A 120 -5.74 8.17 22.66
CA VAL A 120 -5.20 9.49 23.03
C VAL A 120 -6.29 10.56 23.02
N ALA A 121 -7.22 10.51 22.07
CA ALA A 121 -8.26 11.52 21.90
C ALA A 121 -9.68 10.93 21.83
N ASN A 122 -10.67 11.75 22.20
CA ASN A 122 -12.08 11.37 22.10
C ASN A 122 -12.47 11.16 20.62
N PRO A 123 -13.28 10.14 20.27
CA PRO A 123 -13.76 9.92 18.90
C PRO A 123 -14.41 11.15 18.25
N ARG A 124 -15.06 12.04 19.02
CA ARG A 124 -15.63 13.30 18.49
C ARG A 124 -14.58 14.27 17.97
N VAL A 125 -13.39 14.30 18.58
CA VAL A 125 -12.26 15.10 18.10
C VAL A 125 -11.72 14.49 16.81
N LEU A 126 -11.58 13.17 16.76
CA LEU A 126 -11.14 12.47 15.55
C LEU A 126 -12.12 12.65 14.39
N GLU A 127 -13.43 12.63 14.64
CA GLU A 127 -14.44 12.87 13.61
C GLU A 127 -14.35 14.30 13.02
N LYS A 128 -14.01 15.30 13.86
CA LYS A 128 -13.79 16.68 13.40
C LYS A 128 -12.62 16.77 12.40
N TYR A 129 -11.53 16.03 12.64
CA TYR A 129 -10.33 16.05 11.80
C TYR A 129 -10.32 14.98 10.70
N ARG A 130 -11.34 14.13 10.63
CA ARG A 130 -11.50 13.13 9.57
C ARG A 130 -11.43 13.71 8.15
N PRO A 131 -11.99 14.89 7.85
CA PRO A 131 -11.84 15.50 6.52
C PRO A 131 -10.41 15.91 6.19
N VAL A 132 -9.67 16.43 7.18
CA VAL A 132 -8.24 16.79 7.02
C VAL A 132 -7.43 15.53 6.74
N MET A 133 -7.65 14.46 7.53
CA MET A 133 -6.96 13.19 7.31
C MET A 133 -7.28 12.56 5.95
N LYS A 134 -8.52 12.72 5.47
CA LYS A 134 -8.92 12.27 4.14
C LYS A 134 -8.18 13.04 3.04
N THR A 135 -7.96 14.33 3.25
CA THR A 135 -7.23 15.21 2.31
C THR A 135 -5.75 14.86 2.30
N ALA A 136 -5.14 14.75 3.49
CA ALA A 136 -3.73 14.43 3.65
C ALA A 136 -3.33 13.10 3.03
N LEU A 137 -4.23 12.11 3.04
CA LEU A 137 -3.96 10.80 2.46
C LEU A 137 -4.44 10.67 1.01
N ALA A 138 -5.06 11.69 0.41
CA ALA A 138 -5.73 11.61 -0.89
C ALA A 138 -4.79 11.12 -2.00
N GLU A 139 -3.58 11.66 -2.10
CA GLU A 139 -2.60 11.26 -3.13
C GLU A 139 -2.16 9.79 -2.99
N PRO A 140 -1.72 9.30 -1.81
CA PRO A 140 -1.50 7.87 -1.59
C PRO A 140 -2.71 6.99 -1.92
N SER A 141 -3.92 7.49 -1.65
CA SER A 141 -5.19 6.82 -1.96
C SER A 141 -5.35 6.57 -3.44
N GLU A 142 -5.10 7.62 -4.22
CA GLU A 142 -5.28 7.62 -5.66
C GLU A 142 -4.29 6.66 -6.33
N ILE A 143 -3.04 6.61 -5.84
CA ILE A 143 -2.04 5.65 -6.33
C ILE A 143 -2.48 4.22 -6.06
N LEU A 144 -2.92 3.91 -4.83
CA LEU A 144 -3.45 2.57 -4.50
C LEU A 144 -4.66 2.22 -5.36
N PHE A 145 -5.57 3.17 -5.56
CA PHE A 145 -6.72 2.98 -6.43
C PHE A 145 -6.29 2.60 -7.85
N HIS A 146 -5.34 3.32 -8.45
CA HIS A 146 -4.85 3.02 -9.80
C HIS A 146 -4.12 1.69 -9.91
N VAL A 147 -3.35 1.29 -8.88
CA VAL A 147 -2.75 -0.04 -8.83
C VAL A 147 -3.83 -1.12 -8.85
N LYS A 148 -4.85 -1.00 -7.99
CA LYS A 148 -5.96 -1.97 -7.93
C LYS A 148 -6.75 -2.00 -9.23
N GLU A 149 -7.02 -0.83 -9.82
CA GLU A 149 -7.73 -0.72 -11.08
C GLU A 149 -6.97 -1.39 -12.23
N ALA A 150 -5.65 -1.20 -12.29
CA ALA A 150 -4.79 -1.83 -13.29
C ALA A 150 -4.84 -3.37 -13.17
N ILE A 151 -4.68 -3.91 -11.97
CA ILE A 151 -4.76 -5.36 -11.71
C ILE A 151 -6.16 -5.89 -12.08
N ALA A 152 -7.22 -5.25 -11.60
CA ALA A 152 -8.61 -5.67 -11.88
C ALA A 152 -8.95 -5.60 -13.37
N ARG A 153 -8.41 -4.62 -14.10
CA ARG A 153 -8.57 -4.50 -15.56
C ARG A 153 -7.81 -5.60 -16.28
N ALA A 154 -6.56 -5.88 -15.90
CA ALA A 154 -5.76 -6.96 -16.47
C ALA A 154 -6.44 -8.32 -16.27
N LEU A 155 -6.87 -8.62 -15.04
CA LEU A 155 -7.61 -9.86 -14.72
C LEU A 155 -8.85 -10.02 -15.59
N ARG A 156 -9.68 -8.98 -15.73
CA ARG A 156 -10.90 -9.02 -16.55
C ARG A 156 -10.61 -9.24 -18.02
N ARG A 157 -9.60 -8.58 -18.58
CA ARG A 157 -9.26 -8.66 -20.00
C ARG A 157 -8.61 -9.98 -20.38
N CYS A 158 -7.79 -10.54 -19.49
CA CYS A 158 -7.06 -11.77 -19.74
C CYS A 158 -7.82 -13.03 -19.26
N ALA A 159 -8.97 -12.91 -18.60
CA ALA A 159 -9.70 -14.03 -18.00
C ALA A 159 -10.00 -15.19 -18.98
N THR A 160 -10.30 -14.88 -20.24
CA THR A 160 -10.58 -15.89 -21.27
C THR A 160 -9.36 -16.74 -21.63
N LEU A 161 -8.16 -16.29 -21.28
CA LEU A 161 -6.90 -16.96 -21.55
C LEU A 161 -6.41 -17.78 -20.36
N ILE A 162 -7.14 -17.90 -19.24
CA ILE A 162 -6.61 -18.50 -18.00
C ILE A 162 -6.06 -19.93 -18.18
N GLU A 163 -6.61 -20.73 -19.09
CA GLU A 163 -6.13 -22.08 -19.41
C GLU A 163 -5.05 -22.10 -20.53
N SER A 164 -4.67 -20.94 -21.06
CA SER A 164 -3.72 -20.77 -22.17
C SER A 164 -2.33 -20.31 -21.68
N ASP A 165 -1.28 -20.76 -22.37
CA ASP A 165 0.10 -20.32 -22.15
C ASP A 165 0.33 -18.83 -22.47
N GLU A 166 -0.68 -18.15 -23.04
CA GLU A 166 -0.67 -16.71 -23.33
C GLU A 166 -1.18 -15.86 -22.16
N TYR A 167 -1.75 -16.47 -21.11
CA TYR A 167 -2.36 -15.75 -19.99
C TYR A 167 -1.41 -14.78 -19.30
N GLN A 168 -0.22 -15.26 -18.92
CA GLN A 168 0.77 -14.46 -18.21
C GLN A 168 1.35 -13.35 -19.08
N GLU A 169 1.45 -13.58 -20.39
CA GLU A 169 1.87 -12.58 -21.37
C GLU A 169 0.81 -11.47 -21.51
N CYS A 170 -0.47 -11.84 -21.60
CA CYS A 170 -1.57 -10.88 -21.57
C CYS A 170 -1.58 -10.05 -20.28
N LEU A 171 -1.39 -10.68 -19.11
CA LEU A 171 -1.31 -9.96 -17.85
C LEU A 171 -0.13 -8.98 -17.82
N ALA A 172 1.04 -9.41 -18.29
CA ALA A 172 2.21 -8.55 -18.38
C ALA A 172 1.94 -7.33 -19.28
N ASP A 173 1.34 -7.53 -20.45
CA ASP A 173 0.99 -6.45 -21.38
C ASP A 173 0.02 -5.44 -20.76
N GLU A 174 -1.06 -5.90 -20.12
CA GLU A 174 -2.06 -5.00 -19.54
C GLU A 174 -1.51 -4.24 -18.33
N LEU A 175 -0.70 -4.88 -17.49
CA LEU A 175 -0.08 -4.23 -16.32
C LEU A 175 1.03 -3.25 -16.73
N GLU A 176 1.89 -3.64 -17.67
CA GLU A 176 2.99 -2.78 -18.13
C GLU A 176 2.49 -1.48 -18.77
N ARG A 177 1.32 -1.50 -19.42
CA ARG A 177 0.71 -0.29 -20.01
C ARG A 177 0.35 0.77 -18.97
N GLU A 178 -0.09 0.38 -17.78
CA GLU A 178 -0.52 1.31 -16.74
C GLU A 178 0.66 1.77 -15.85
N LEU A 179 1.74 0.99 -15.83
CA LEU A 179 2.89 1.21 -14.94
C LEU A 179 3.54 2.61 -15.09
N PRO A 180 3.79 3.18 -16.28
CA PRO A 180 4.39 4.52 -16.40
C PRO A 180 3.56 5.61 -15.73
N ARG A 181 2.23 5.55 -15.87
CA ARG A 181 1.32 6.50 -15.22
C ARG A 181 1.40 6.38 -13.70
N ILE A 182 1.41 5.15 -13.18
CA ILE A 182 1.47 4.89 -11.74
C ILE A 182 2.82 5.37 -11.16
N LYS A 183 3.93 5.12 -11.86
CA LYS A 183 5.26 5.61 -11.49
C LYS A 183 5.32 7.14 -11.45
N ASP A 184 4.73 7.81 -12.43
CA ASP A 184 4.66 9.26 -12.47
C ASP A 184 3.77 9.86 -11.36
N LEU A 185 2.71 9.16 -10.95
CA LEU A 185 1.89 9.58 -9.80
C LEU A 185 2.71 9.55 -8.50
N ILE A 186 3.44 8.47 -8.22
CA ILE A 186 4.22 8.36 -6.98
C ILE A 186 5.39 9.35 -6.92
N GLU A 187 5.97 9.72 -8.05
CA GLU A 187 7.04 10.72 -8.12
C GLU A 187 6.56 12.13 -7.84
N ARG A 188 5.27 12.40 -8.06
CA ARG A 188 4.65 13.71 -7.85
C ARG A 188 4.03 13.91 -6.47
N VAL A 189 4.06 12.89 -5.61
CA VAL A 189 3.50 12.98 -4.26
C VAL A 189 4.26 14.03 -3.45
N ASP A 190 3.52 14.98 -2.86
CA ASP A 190 4.08 15.99 -1.96
C ASP A 190 4.12 15.45 -0.52
N TRP A 191 5.18 14.70 -0.21
CA TRP A 191 5.37 14.11 1.12
C TRP A 191 5.45 15.16 2.24
N ASP A 192 5.93 16.38 1.95
CA ASP A 192 6.00 17.46 2.92
C ASP A 192 4.60 18.00 3.22
N ALA A 193 3.76 18.19 2.20
CA ALA A 193 2.36 18.58 2.39
C ALA A 193 1.60 17.54 3.24
N ILE A 194 1.79 16.25 2.95
CA ILE A 194 1.21 15.16 3.76
C ILE A 194 1.69 15.25 5.22
N ARG A 195 2.99 15.47 5.45
CA ARG A 195 3.55 15.63 6.81
C ARG A 195 2.87 16.80 7.53
N GLU A 196 2.80 17.97 6.92
CA GLU A 196 2.23 19.16 7.57
C GLU A 196 0.74 19.00 7.89
N GLU A 197 -0.06 18.46 6.97
CA GLU A 197 -1.50 18.22 7.19
C GLU A 197 -1.74 17.17 8.29
N VAL A 198 -0.97 16.08 8.30
CA VAL A 198 -1.07 15.05 9.34
C VAL A 198 -0.62 15.61 10.70
N LYS A 199 0.41 16.47 10.73
CA LYS A 199 0.89 17.11 11.95
C LYS A 199 -0.19 17.95 12.61
N GLU A 200 -1.01 18.67 11.84
CA GLU A 200 -2.15 19.43 12.36
C GLU A 200 -3.13 18.54 13.14
N VAL A 201 -3.44 17.36 12.58
CA VAL A 201 -4.32 16.39 13.23
C VAL A 201 -3.70 15.87 14.54
N TYR A 202 -2.40 15.55 14.51
CA TYR A 202 -1.70 15.09 15.72
C TYR A 202 -1.58 16.15 16.80
N ALA A 203 -1.30 17.40 16.42
CA ALA A 203 -1.25 18.52 17.36
C ALA A 203 -2.58 18.65 18.10
N ALA A 204 -3.70 18.59 17.37
CA ALA A 204 -5.03 18.65 17.97
C ALA A 204 -5.35 17.43 18.87
N VAL A 205 -4.93 16.24 18.46
CA VAL A 205 -5.07 15.01 19.26
C VAL A 205 -4.28 15.09 20.56
N LEU A 206 -3.03 15.56 20.49
CA LEU A 206 -2.15 15.71 21.65
C LEU A 206 -2.63 16.81 22.60
N GLU A 207 -3.07 17.95 22.07
CA GLU A 207 -3.65 19.04 22.86
C GLU A 207 -4.86 18.55 23.66
N HIS A 208 -5.79 17.85 22.99
CA HIS A 208 -6.93 17.26 23.67
C HIS A 208 -6.53 16.17 24.68
N GLY A 209 -5.52 15.36 24.36
CA GLY A 209 -4.96 14.39 25.30
C GLY A 209 -4.44 15.06 26.58
N LYS A 210 -3.73 16.19 26.46
CA LYS A 210 -3.21 16.95 27.61
C LYS A 210 -4.33 17.45 28.52
N GLU A 211 -5.43 17.95 27.96
CA GLU A 211 -6.63 18.34 28.72
C GLU A 211 -7.18 17.20 29.58
N ARG A 212 -6.99 15.95 29.13
CA ARG A 212 -7.46 14.72 29.79
C ARG A 212 -6.40 14.07 30.68
N GLY A 213 -5.24 14.69 30.86
CA GLY A 213 -4.19 14.17 31.73
C GLY A 213 -3.33 13.08 31.09
N LEU A 214 -3.14 13.10 29.77
CA LEU A 214 -2.22 12.20 29.03
C LEU A 214 -0.87 12.01 29.74
N GLU A 215 -0.30 13.09 30.26
CA GLU A 215 0.99 13.07 30.98
C GLU A 215 0.99 12.27 32.28
N ARG A 216 -0.20 11.89 32.78
CA ARG A 216 -0.39 11.07 34.00
C ARG A 216 -0.94 9.68 33.69
N ALA A 217 -1.42 9.44 32.46
CA ALA A 217 -2.17 8.23 32.11
C ALA A 217 -1.28 7.01 31.82
N PHE A 218 0.00 7.23 31.53
CA PHE A 218 0.97 6.19 31.16
C PHE A 218 2.14 6.07 32.15
N TYR A 219 1.93 6.53 33.39
CA TYR A 219 2.84 6.37 34.54
C TYR A 219 2.20 5.55 35.65
#